data_AF-A0A955DU17-F1
#
_entry.id   AF-A0A955DU17-F1
#
_cell.length_a   1.000
_cell.length_b   1.000
_cell.length_c   1.000
_cell.angle_alpha   90.00
_cell.angle_beta   90.00
_cell.angle_gamma   90.00
#
_symmetry.space_group_name_H-M   'P 1'
#
loop_
_entity.id
_entity.type
_entity.pdbx_description
1 polymer ?
#
loop_
_entity_poly.entity_id
_entity_poly.type
_entity_poly.pdbx_seq_one_letter_code
_entity_poly.pdbx_strand_id
1 'polypeptide(L)'
;MNRDPHDSLPDLEPADWRLTRTLFDRLLDADESDRVALLAPYAEDDPVRRAAERLVRALADVGGFMDTDDAEGAANEAAPAELPSDVISGYDLRERLGEGAFGVVYRARQLEPIERDVAIKLLRPGFVSPQVLSRFWGEHGYLAQVDHPDVVKVLDAGTTADGRSYIVMELIRGVPITSFASERGLSIDDRMRLMVRVCRAVQAVHQSAIIHRDLKPTNILVSEDDGSPRPRVIDFGVATAIDAAERSGWTCIGQPIGTPRYASPEQSSSGAAIGTRADVYALGVVLCELLTGSRPREDALGVASRQARPPSQLARLESEARKFRGDLDRIVLKAVSWDAELRYGSAAELADDLERFLAGLPVRATPPGTV
;
A
#
# COMPACT_ATOMS: atom_id res chain seq x y z
N MET A 1 32.25 3.95 -4.73
CA MET A 1 32.55 3.56 -3.33
C MET A 1 32.71 2.05 -3.32
N ASN A 2 33.88 1.57 -2.86
CA ASN A 2 34.27 0.16 -2.91
C ASN A 2 33.35 -0.63 -1.95
N ARG A 3 32.38 -1.40 -2.47
CA ARG A 3 31.60 -2.34 -1.63
C ARG A 3 32.49 -3.55 -1.34
N ASP A 4 32.66 -3.83 -0.06
CA ASP A 4 33.41 -4.97 0.45
C ASP A 4 32.76 -6.27 -0.10
N PRO A 5 33.50 -7.20 -0.74
CA PRO A 5 32.93 -8.43 -1.30
C PRO A 5 32.29 -9.38 -0.27
N HIS A 6 32.31 -9.03 1.02
CA HIS A 6 31.63 -9.74 2.11
C HIS A 6 30.23 -9.18 2.48
N ASP A 7 29.73 -8.18 1.73
CA ASP A 7 28.45 -7.48 1.97
C ASP A 7 27.21 -8.21 1.42
N SER A 8 27.37 -9.44 0.95
CA SER A 8 26.24 -10.32 0.60
C SER A 8 25.77 -11.06 1.86
N LEU A 9 24.45 -11.15 2.05
CA LEU A 9 23.87 -12.03 3.08
C LEU A 9 24.33 -13.48 2.81
N PRO A 10 24.67 -14.26 3.85
CA PRO A 10 25.06 -15.65 3.66
C PRO A 10 23.91 -16.43 3.01
N ASP A 11 24.23 -17.33 2.06
CA ASP A 11 23.27 -18.30 1.55
C ASP A 11 22.87 -19.23 2.70
N LEU A 12 21.69 -19.00 3.24
CA LEU A 12 21.12 -19.74 4.37
C LEU A 12 20.05 -20.70 3.89
N GLU A 13 19.99 -21.88 4.51
CA GLU A 13 18.89 -22.82 4.28
C GLU A 13 17.55 -22.22 4.77
N PRO A 14 16.40 -22.60 4.18
CA PRO A 14 15.11 -21.99 4.51
C PRO A 14 14.70 -22.07 5.99
N ALA A 15 15.17 -23.09 6.72
CA ALA A 15 14.94 -23.24 8.16
C ALA A 15 15.75 -22.22 8.99
N ASP A 16 16.98 -21.95 8.57
CA ASP A 16 17.88 -21.00 9.22
C ASP A 16 17.43 -19.57 8.98
N TRP A 17 16.76 -19.30 7.85
CA TRP A 17 16.15 -17.99 7.60
C TRP A 17 14.97 -17.67 8.53
N ARG A 18 14.17 -18.69 8.91
CA ARG A 18 13.09 -18.51 9.90
C ARG A 18 13.63 -18.22 11.30
N LEU A 19 14.71 -18.92 11.69
CA LEU A 19 15.41 -18.66 12.95
C LEU A 19 16.05 -17.27 12.95
N THR A 20 16.64 -16.87 11.83
CA THR A 20 17.27 -15.54 11.64
C THR A 20 16.25 -14.44 11.82
N ARG A 21 15.07 -14.57 11.20
CA ARG A 21 13.96 -13.61 11.33
C ARG A 21 13.46 -13.52 12.77
N THR A 22 13.24 -14.66 13.42
CA THR A 22 12.78 -14.69 14.83
C THR A 22 13.80 -14.04 15.78
N LEU A 23 15.09 -14.27 15.53
CA LEU A 23 16.16 -13.66 16.32
C LEU A 23 16.25 -12.16 16.04
N PHE A 24 16.17 -11.74 14.77
CA PHE A 24 16.17 -10.35 14.35
C PHE A 24 15.04 -9.53 14.98
N ASP A 25 13.78 -9.99 14.88
CA ASP A 25 12.62 -9.27 15.44
C ASP A 25 12.78 -9.05 16.95
N ARG A 26 13.28 -10.08 17.67
CA ARG A 26 13.54 -9.98 19.11
C ARG A 26 14.68 -9.03 19.45
N LEU A 27 15.70 -8.91 18.60
CA LEU A 27 16.83 -7.98 18.81
C LEU A 27 16.44 -6.52 18.57
N LEU A 28 15.46 -6.26 17.69
CA LEU A 28 14.96 -4.90 17.44
C LEU A 28 14.28 -4.30 18.67
N ASP A 29 13.45 -5.10 19.35
CA ASP A 29 12.66 -4.66 20.51
C ASP A 29 13.42 -4.78 21.85
N ALA A 30 14.60 -5.42 21.84
CA ALA A 30 15.40 -5.66 23.04
C ALA A 30 16.37 -4.50 23.36
N ASP A 31 16.55 -4.23 24.65
CA ASP A 31 17.61 -3.36 25.13
C ASP A 31 18.99 -4.04 25.06
N GLU A 32 20.06 -3.29 25.33
CA GLU A 32 21.44 -3.80 25.17
C GLU A 32 21.73 -5.03 26.05
N SER A 33 21.08 -5.14 27.21
CA SER A 33 21.26 -6.27 28.14
C SER A 33 20.52 -7.51 27.64
N ASP A 34 19.31 -7.32 27.12
CA ASP A 34 18.49 -8.38 26.55
C ASP A 34 19.04 -8.89 25.22
N ARG A 35 19.68 -8.03 24.41
CA ARG A 35 20.37 -8.45 23.17
C ARG A 35 21.49 -9.45 23.44
N VAL A 36 22.29 -9.21 24.47
CA VAL A 36 23.36 -10.16 24.88
C VAL A 36 22.75 -11.51 25.26
N ALA A 37 21.62 -11.51 26.00
CA ALA A 37 20.93 -12.73 26.39
C ALA A 37 20.30 -13.47 25.20
N LEU A 38 19.76 -12.75 24.22
CA LEU A 38 19.17 -13.29 22.99
C LEU A 38 20.20 -13.94 22.07
N LEU A 39 21.42 -13.39 22.03
CA LEU A 39 22.53 -13.87 21.20
C LEU A 39 23.35 -14.99 21.84
N ALA A 40 23.32 -15.13 23.17
CA ALA A 40 24.07 -16.13 23.93
C ALA A 40 23.88 -17.60 23.48
N PRO A 41 22.70 -18.03 22.98
CA PRO A 41 22.51 -19.39 22.46
C PRO A 41 23.23 -19.68 21.13
N TYR A 42 23.72 -18.65 20.42
CA TYR A 42 24.33 -18.77 19.09
C TYR A 42 25.83 -18.44 19.15
N ALA A 43 26.67 -19.28 18.55
CA ALA A 43 28.11 -19.00 18.42
C ALA A 43 28.36 -17.71 17.60
N GLU A 44 29.49 -17.03 17.82
CA GLU A 44 29.79 -15.76 17.12
C GLU A 44 29.89 -15.91 15.59
N ASP A 45 30.27 -17.08 15.11
CA ASP A 45 30.35 -17.44 13.70
C ASP A 45 29.08 -18.16 13.19
N ASP A 46 28.06 -18.32 14.03
CA ASP A 46 26.79 -18.88 13.62
C ASP A 46 26.16 -18.02 12.50
N PRO A 47 25.78 -18.61 11.37
CA PRO A 47 25.31 -17.85 10.22
C PRO A 47 23.94 -17.19 10.46
N VAL A 48 23.10 -17.75 11.35
CA VAL A 48 21.83 -17.16 11.80
C VAL A 48 22.08 -15.90 12.64
N ARG A 49 23.02 -15.99 13.59
CA ARG A 49 23.43 -14.83 14.41
C ARG A 49 24.05 -13.72 13.56
N ARG A 50 25.00 -14.06 12.69
CA ARG A 50 25.66 -13.07 11.82
C ARG A 50 24.68 -12.39 10.86
N ALA A 51 23.71 -13.13 10.32
CA ALA A 51 22.67 -12.54 9.49
C ALA A 51 21.73 -11.63 10.30
N ALA A 52 21.30 -12.04 11.50
CA ALA A 52 20.44 -11.23 12.36
C ALA A 52 21.13 -9.93 12.81
N GLU A 53 22.38 -9.99 13.28
CA GLU A 53 23.15 -8.81 13.67
C GLU A 53 23.39 -7.86 12.49
N ARG A 54 23.63 -8.39 11.28
CA ARG A 54 23.77 -7.57 10.06
C ARG A 54 22.48 -6.85 9.70
N LEU A 55 21.32 -7.52 9.80
CA LEU A 55 20.02 -6.90 9.56
C LEU A 55 19.74 -5.76 10.57
N VAL A 56 20.08 -5.94 11.85
CA VAL A 56 19.96 -4.87 12.87
C VAL A 56 20.86 -3.68 12.54
N ARG A 57 22.11 -3.91 12.13
CA ARG A 57 23.03 -2.82 11.72
C ARG A 57 22.54 -2.10 10.46
N ALA A 58 22.09 -2.84 9.46
CA ALA A 58 21.53 -2.29 8.23
C ALA A 58 20.29 -1.42 8.52
N LEU A 59 19.45 -1.81 9.50
CA LEU A 59 18.32 -1.00 9.92
C LEU A 59 18.75 0.27 10.68
N ALA A 60 19.79 0.18 11.52
CA ALA A 60 20.34 1.33 12.23
C ALA A 60 20.96 2.37 11.27
N ASP A 61 21.61 1.91 10.20
CA ASP A 61 22.15 2.78 9.13
C ASP A 61 21.04 3.44 8.29
N VAL A 62 19.86 2.82 8.20
CA VAL A 62 18.66 3.38 7.54
C VAL A 62 17.85 4.28 8.49
N GLY A 63 17.99 4.10 9.82
CA GLY A 63 17.31 4.86 10.87
C GLY A 63 17.62 6.36 10.91
N GLY A 64 18.61 6.83 10.13
CA GLY A 64 18.83 8.26 9.90
C GLY A 64 17.84 8.93 8.93
N PHE A 65 16.91 8.17 8.34
CA PHE A 65 16.04 8.64 7.25
C PHE A 65 14.53 8.45 7.47
N MET A 66 14.10 8.16 8.70
CA MET A 66 12.68 8.18 9.08
C MET A 66 12.37 9.37 9.99
N ASP A 67 12.41 10.56 9.40
CA ASP A 67 11.55 11.68 9.78
C ASP A 67 11.59 12.72 8.66
N THR A 68 10.47 12.85 7.93
CA THR A 68 9.96 14.04 7.21
C THR A 68 8.88 13.62 6.19
N ASP A 69 7.76 13.09 6.68
CA ASP A 69 6.50 13.26 5.95
C ASP A 69 5.91 14.62 6.37
N ASP A 70 6.53 15.69 5.90
CA ASP A 70 6.00 17.06 5.86
C ASP A 70 6.93 17.89 4.95
N ALA A 71 6.71 17.82 3.65
CA ALA A 71 7.17 18.84 2.70
C ALA A 71 6.33 18.82 1.44
N GLU A 72 5.26 19.61 1.45
CA GLU A 72 4.74 20.22 0.23
C GLU A 72 5.87 20.98 -0.49
N GLY A 73 5.96 20.80 -1.81
CA GLY A 73 6.45 21.82 -2.73
C GLY A 73 7.92 22.25 -2.60
N ALA A 74 8.84 21.44 -3.11
CA ALA A 74 10.04 21.96 -3.76
C ALA A 74 10.56 20.92 -4.76
N ALA A 75 10.55 21.27 -6.06
CA ALA A 75 11.31 20.56 -7.07
C ALA A 75 12.80 20.66 -6.68
N ASN A 76 13.32 19.62 -6.04
CA ASN A 76 14.75 19.52 -5.78
C ASN A 76 15.40 18.94 -7.03
N GLU A 77 16.09 19.80 -7.79
CA GLU A 77 17.04 19.43 -8.84
C GLU A 77 18.23 18.70 -8.20
N ALA A 78 18.02 17.46 -7.79
CA ALA A 78 19.11 16.50 -7.64
C ALA A 78 19.42 15.94 -9.03
N ALA A 79 20.69 16.03 -9.45
CA ALA A 79 21.19 15.52 -10.72
C ALA A 79 20.70 14.08 -10.99
N PRO A 80 20.37 13.73 -12.24
CA PRO A 80 19.73 12.45 -12.55
C PRO A 80 20.70 11.31 -12.24
N ALA A 81 20.34 10.46 -11.28
CA ALA A 81 20.88 9.11 -11.26
C ALA A 81 20.57 8.48 -12.63
N GLU A 82 21.61 8.02 -13.34
CA GLU A 82 21.50 7.51 -14.71
C GLU A 82 20.29 6.57 -14.84
N LEU A 83 19.35 6.99 -15.70
CA LEU A 83 18.19 6.19 -16.02
C LEU A 83 18.70 4.88 -16.65
N PRO A 84 18.28 3.71 -16.17
CA PRO A 84 18.63 2.43 -16.76
C PRO A 84 17.89 2.23 -18.10
N SER A 85 18.11 3.11 -19.09
CA SER A 85 17.39 3.14 -20.38
C SER A 85 17.53 1.85 -21.18
N ASP A 86 18.53 1.02 -20.86
CA ASP A 86 18.86 -0.21 -21.59
C ASP A 86 18.37 -1.50 -20.89
N VAL A 87 17.67 -1.39 -19.77
CA VAL A 87 17.42 -2.55 -18.88
C VAL A 87 16.16 -3.34 -19.24
N ILE A 88 15.21 -2.74 -19.97
CA ILE A 88 13.92 -3.36 -20.30
C ILE A 88 13.67 -3.31 -21.81
N SER A 89 13.95 -4.42 -22.50
CA SER A 89 13.75 -4.53 -23.96
C SER A 89 12.30 -4.21 -24.35
N GLY A 90 12.13 -3.41 -25.41
CA GLY A 90 10.81 -2.98 -25.90
C GLY A 90 10.23 -1.73 -25.22
N TYR A 91 10.89 -1.21 -24.19
CA TYR A 91 10.45 -0.01 -23.46
C TYR A 91 11.58 1.02 -23.34
N ASP A 92 11.29 2.24 -23.73
CA ASP A 92 12.18 3.39 -23.59
C ASP A 92 11.83 4.15 -22.29
N LEU A 93 12.61 3.90 -21.24
CA LEU A 93 12.44 4.50 -19.91
C LEU A 93 12.74 6.00 -19.95
N ARG A 94 11.79 6.80 -19.46
CA ARG A 94 11.85 8.26 -19.40
C ARG A 94 11.99 8.73 -17.96
N GLU A 95 11.31 9.80 -17.59
CA GLU A 95 11.39 10.36 -16.25
C GLU A 95 10.84 9.43 -15.16
N ARG A 96 11.41 9.57 -13.97
CA ARG A 96 10.90 8.94 -12.76
C ARG A 96 9.61 9.63 -12.30
N LEU A 97 8.57 8.86 -11.99
CA LEU A 97 7.28 9.34 -11.49
C LEU A 97 7.17 9.29 -9.96
N GLY A 98 7.84 8.32 -9.31
CA GLY A 98 7.80 8.21 -7.86
C GLY A 98 8.67 7.08 -7.27
N GLU A 99 8.80 7.07 -5.94
CA GLU A 99 9.35 5.96 -5.15
C GLU A 99 8.32 5.46 -4.16
N GLY A 100 8.27 4.16 -3.93
CA GLY A 100 7.56 3.57 -2.81
C GLY A 100 8.39 2.50 -2.11
N ALA A 101 7.79 1.88 -1.09
CA ALA A 101 8.40 0.78 -0.35
C ALA A 101 8.88 -0.34 -1.30
N PHE A 102 8.05 -0.70 -2.28
CA PHE A 102 8.28 -1.86 -3.15
C PHE A 102 9.14 -1.58 -4.40
N GLY A 103 9.46 -0.32 -4.71
CA GLY A 103 10.14 -0.02 -5.97
C GLY A 103 10.06 1.42 -6.43
N VAL A 104 10.55 1.65 -7.64
CA VAL A 104 10.54 2.94 -8.32
C VAL A 104 9.60 2.87 -9.52
N VAL A 105 8.79 3.90 -9.71
CA VAL A 105 7.89 4.01 -10.86
C VAL A 105 8.48 5.00 -11.87
N TYR A 106 8.57 4.59 -13.13
CA TYR A 106 9.04 5.40 -14.25
C TYR A 106 7.92 5.57 -15.27
N ARG A 107 7.90 6.72 -15.95
CA ARG A 107 7.24 6.83 -17.25
C ARG A 107 8.13 6.13 -18.27
N ALA A 108 7.53 5.40 -19.19
CA ALA A 108 8.24 4.84 -20.32
C ALA A 108 7.39 4.95 -21.58
N ARG A 109 8.03 4.80 -22.74
CA ARG A 109 7.36 4.64 -24.03
C ARG A 109 7.51 3.19 -24.46
N GLN A 110 6.40 2.47 -24.56
CA GLN A 110 6.39 1.16 -25.20
C GLN A 110 6.65 1.36 -26.70
N LEU A 111 7.57 0.61 -27.28
CA LEU A 111 7.96 0.74 -28.69
C LEU A 111 7.22 -0.25 -29.58
N GLU A 112 6.98 -1.47 -29.09
CA GLU A 112 6.28 -2.54 -29.81
C GLU A 112 5.29 -3.27 -28.87
N PRO A 113 4.18 -3.83 -29.41
CA PRO A 113 3.71 -3.76 -30.80
C PRO A 113 2.95 -2.46 -31.12
N ILE A 114 2.56 -1.69 -30.10
CA ILE A 114 1.86 -0.41 -30.23
C ILE A 114 2.63 0.62 -29.43
N GLU A 115 2.93 1.74 -30.07
CA GLU A 115 3.62 2.84 -29.44
C GLU A 115 2.69 3.62 -28.50
N ARG A 116 3.02 3.66 -27.21
CA ARG A 116 2.22 4.36 -26.19
C ARG A 116 3.04 4.70 -24.94
N ASP A 117 2.61 5.73 -24.23
CA ASP A 117 3.13 6.03 -22.90
C ASP A 117 2.58 5.01 -21.87
N VAL A 118 3.45 4.49 -21.02
CA VAL A 118 3.15 3.54 -19.94
C VAL A 118 3.85 3.95 -18.66
N ALA A 119 3.39 3.41 -17.53
CA ALA A 119 4.10 3.45 -16.27
C ALA A 119 4.76 2.08 -16.02
N ILE A 120 6.04 2.08 -15.66
CA ILE A 120 6.78 0.86 -15.30
C ILE A 120 7.21 0.95 -13.84
N LYS A 121 6.72 0.04 -13.02
CA LYS A 121 7.13 -0.14 -11.63
C LYS A 121 8.24 -1.19 -11.58
N LEU A 122 9.46 -0.72 -11.32
CA LEU A 122 10.63 -1.58 -11.13
C LEU A 122 10.75 -1.93 -9.65
N LEU A 123 10.63 -3.22 -9.32
CA LEU A 123 10.64 -3.70 -7.95
C LEU A 123 12.08 -3.74 -7.41
N ARG A 124 12.23 -3.43 -6.12
CA ARG A 124 13.54 -3.54 -5.46
C ARG A 124 14.01 -5.01 -5.46
N PRO A 125 15.32 -5.29 -5.62
CA PRO A 125 15.84 -6.64 -5.52
C PRO A 125 15.43 -7.34 -4.21
N GLY A 126 15.13 -8.63 -4.27
CA GLY A 126 14.82 -9.45 -3.09
C GLY A 126 13.39 -9.37 -2.54
N PHE A 127 12.55 -8.44 -3.04
CA PHE A 127 11.15 -8.32 -2.62
C PHE A 127 10.24 -9.41 -3.20
N VAL A 128 10.46 -9.81 -4.45
CA VAL A 128 9.75 -10.92 -5.07
C VAL A 128 10.64 -11.53 -6.13
N SER A 129 10.77 -12.86 -6.13
CA SER A 129 11.53 -13.54 -7.18
C SER A 129 10.79 -13.42 -8.52
N PRO A 130 11.52 -13.30 -9.64
CA PRO A 130 10.97 -13.36 -10.99
C PRO A 130 9.98 -14.51 -11.22
N GLN A 131 10.31 -15.69 -10.69
CA GLN A 131 9.50 -16.90 -10.84
C GLN A 131 8.15 -16.79 -10.12
N VAL A 132 8.14 -16.22 -8.91
CA VAL A 132 6.89 -16.02 -8.16
C VAL A 132 6.04 -14.94 -8.81
N LEU A 133 6.65 -13.85 -9.28
CA LEU A 133 5.90 -12.81 -9.96
C LEU A 133 5.30 -13.34 -11.27
N SER A 134 6.08 -14.08 -12.07
CA SER A 134 5.60 -14.72 -13.30
C SER A 134 4.47 -15.72 -13.04
N ARG A 135 4.60 -16.55 -11.99
CA ARG A 135 3.54 -17.47 -11.58
C ARG A 135 2.30 -16.73 -11.10
N PHE A 136 2.45 -15.68 -10.29
CA PHE A 136 1.35 -14.86 -9.83
C PHE A 136 0.59 -14.27 -11.01
N TRP A 137 1.27 -13.66 -11.99
CA TRP A 137 0.60 -13.14 -13.18
C TRP A 137 0.07 -14.23 -14.13
N GLY A 138 0.67 -15.42 -14.13
CA GLY A 138 0.14 -16.58 -14.88
C GLY A 138 -1.15 -17.14 -14.26
N GLU A 139 -1.20 -17.30 -12.94
CA GLU A 139 -2.36 -17.79 -12.19
C GLU A 139 -3.46 -16.71 -12.08
N HIS A 140 -3.06 -15.45 -11.95
CA HIS A 140 -3.92 -14.27 -11.90
C HIS A 140 -3.92 -13.49 -13.21
N GLY A 141 -3.77 -14.16 -14.35
CA GLY A 141 -3.87 -13.53 -15.68
C GLY A 141 -5.20 -12.78 -15.89
N TYR A 142 -6.21 -13.10 -15.08
CA TYR A 142 -7.48 -12.38 -14.97
C TYR A 142 -7.36 -10.95 -14.42
N LEU A 143 -6.28 -10.55 -13.74
CA LEU A 143 -6.02 -9.14 -13.38
C LEU A 143 -5.96 -8.25 -14.61
N ALA A 144 -5.30 -8.74 -15.66
CA ALA A 144 -5.27 -8.06 -16.95
C ALA A 144 -6.65 -8.05 -17.63
N GLN A 145 -7.59 -8.85 -17.15
CA GLN A 145 -8.97 -8.94 -17.65
C GLN A 145 -10.00 -8.21 -16.77
N VAL A 146 -9.60 -7.59 -15.65
CA VAL A 146 -10.51 -6.72 -14.87
C VAL A 146 -10.84 -5.51 -15.73
N ASP A 147 -11.93 -5.60 -16.47
CA ASP A 147 -12.42 -4.53 -17.33
C ASP A 147 -13.34 -3.61 -16.52
N HIS A 148 -12.72 -2.74 -15.72
CA HIS A 148 -13.42 -1.71 -14.97
C HIS A 148 -12.79 -0.34 -15.28
N PRO A 149 -13.58 0.70 -15.60
CA PRO A 149 -13.05 2.00 -16.02
C PRO A 149 -12.21 2.71 -14.95
N ASP A 150 -12.47 2.43 -13.67
CA ASP A 150 -11.80 3.05 -12.53
C ASP A 150 -10.65 2.18 -11.95
N VAL A 151 -10.25 1.11 -12.65
CA VAL A 151 -9.11 0.24 -12.30
C VAL A 151 -8.01 0.41 -13.34
N VAL A 152 -6.75 0.55 -12.91
CA VAL A 152 -5.62 0.62 -13.84
C VAL A 152 -5.43 -0.70 -14.57
N LYS A 153 -5.15 -0.63 -15.87
CA LYS A 153 -4.84 -1.82 -16.66
C LYS A 153 -3.37 -2.18 -16.49
N VAL A 154 -3.11 -3.41 -16.03
CA VAL A 154 -1.78 -4.02 -16.11
C VAL A 154 -1.60 -4.54 -17.53
N LEU A 155 -0.53 -4.09 -18.19
CA LEU A 155 -0.29 -4.34 -19.61
C LEU A 155 0.68 -5.48 -19.83
N ASP A 156 1.70 -5.59 -18.96
CA ASP A 156 2.78 -6.55 -19.07
C ASP A 156 3.50 -6.68 -17.72
N ALA A 157 4.24 -7.76 -17.53
CA ALA A 157 5.12 -7.95 -16.38
C ALA A 157 6.29 -8.85 -16.78
N GLY A 158 7.47 -8.58 -16.24
CA GLY A 158 8.64 -9.32 -16.63
C GLY A 158 9.81 -9.16 -15.68
N THR A 159 10.98 -9.51 -16.20
CA THR A 159 12.23 -9.45 -15.47
C THR A 159 13.28 -8.81 -16.34
N THR A 160 14.03 -7.90 -15.75
CA THR A 160 15.15 -7.22 -16.38
C THR A 160 16.34 -8.16 -16.56
N ALA A 161 17.31 -7.78 -17.41
CA ALA A 161 18.52 -8.58 -17.61
C ALA A 161 19.32 -8.82 -16.33
N ASP A 162 19.24 -7.90 -15.36
CA ASP A 162 19.88 -8.01 -14.04
C ASP A 162 18.99 -8.66 -12.96
N GLY A 163 17.89 -9.30 -13.35
CA GLY A 163 17.07 -10.14 -12.47
C GLY A 163 16.05 -9.39 -11.62
N ARG A 164 15.84 -8.09 -11.84
CA ARG A 164 14.79 -7.31 -11.17
C ARG A 164 13.44 -7.53 -11.83
N SER A 165 12.42 -7.71 -11.01
CA SER A 165 11.05 -7.81 -11.48
C SER A 165 10.48 -6.43 -11.83
N TYR A 166 9.70 -6.34 -12.91
CA TYR A 166 8.98 -5.11 -13.28
C TYR A 166 7.53 -5.39 -13.66
N ILE A 167 6.69 -4.38 -13.51
CA ILE A 167 5.28 -4.39 -13.90
C ILE A 167 5.02 -3.17 -14.78
N VAL A 168 4.40 -3.38 -15.93
CA VAL A 168 3.99 -2.35 -16.88
C VAL A 168 2.49 -2.14 -16.76
N MET A 169 2.07 -0.89 -16.62
CA MET A 169 0.68 -0.51 -16.47
C MET A 169 0.34 0.72 -17.29
N GLU A 170 -0.95 0.96 -17.48
CA GLU A 170 -1.46 2.20 -18.07
C GLU A 170 -0.93 3.41 -17.30
N LEU A 171 -0.42 4.41 -18.03
CA LEU A 171 -0.02 5.67 -17.43
C LEU A 171 -1.26 6.53 -17.12
N ILE A 172 -1.50 6.78 -15.83
CA ILE A 172 -2.58 7.66 -15.38
C ILE A 172 -2.03 9.07 -15.15
N ARG A 173 -2.58 10.05 -15.88
CA ARG A 173 -2.27 11.49 -15.70
C ARG A 173 -3.24 12.09 -14.68
N GLY A 174 -3.08 11.70 -13.43
CA GLY A 174 -3.93 12.16 -12.32
C GLY A 174 -3.13 12.53 -11.08
N VAL A 175 -3.82 13.10 -10.10
CA VAL A 175 -3.24 13.43 -8.78
C VAL A 175 -3.96 12.62 -7.69
N PRO A 176 -3.35 12.37 -6.52
CA PRO A 176 -3.99 11.63 -5.43
C PRO A 176 -5.37 12.20 -5.06
N ILE A 177 -6.32 11.33 -4.72
CA ILE A 177 -7.73 11.69 -4.46
C ILE A 177 -7.90 12.77 -3.39
N THR A 178 -7.08 12.76 -2.33
CA THR A 178 -7.11 13.76 -1.26
C THR A 178 -6.61 15.12 -1.74
N SER A 179 -5.49 15.16 -2.47
CA SER A 179 -4.96 16.37 -3.11
C SER A 179 -5.96 16.94 -4.11
N PHE A 180 -6.50 16.10 -5.00
CA PHE A 180 -7.52 16.50 -5.98
C PHE A 180 -8.72 17.19 -5.30
N ALA A 181 -9.27 16.54 -4.28
CA ALA A 181 -10.45 17.04 -3.60
C ALA A 181 -10.18 18.37 -2.86
N SER A 182 -8.99 18.51 -2.28
CA SER A 182 -8.56 19.75 -1.62
C SER A 182 -8.37 20.88 -2.62
N GLU A 183 -7.56 20.68 -3.66
CA GLU A 183 -7.24 21.69 -4.68
C GLU A 183 -8.48 22.17 -5.44
N ARG A 184 -9.42 21.26 -5.72
CA ARG A 184 -10.68 21.60 -6.41
C ARG A 184 -11.79 22.08 -5.48
N GLY A 185 -11.56 22.09 -4.17
CA GLY A 185 -12.57 22.50 -3.19
C GLY A 185 -13.84 21.65 -3.27
N LEU A 186 -13.72 20.34 -3.51
CA LEU A 186 -14.87 19.47 -3.70
C LEU A 186 -15.80 19.47 -2.50
N SER A 187 -17.11 19.45 -2.78
CA SER A 187 -18.13 19.28 -1.76
C SER A 187 -18.02 17.90 -1.09
N ILE A 188 -18.60 17.77 0.11
CA ILE A 188 -18.69 16.48 0.81
C ILE A 188 -19.37 15.43 -0.07
N ASP A 189 -20.43 15.83 -0.79
CA ASP A 189 -21.18 14.93 -1.67
C ASP A 189 -20.32 14.44 -2.84
N ASP A 190 -19.52 15.31 -3.46
CA ASP A 190 -18.63 14.94 -4.56
C ASP A 190 -17.49 14.04 -4.08
N ARG A 191 -16.94 14.29 -2.88
CA ARG A 191 -15.95 13.41 -2.23
C ARG A 191 -16.53 12.01 -2.00
N MET A 192 -17.78 11.92 -1.53
CA MET A 192 -18.45 10.63 -1.35
C MET A 192 -18.74 9.94 -2.68
N ARG A 193 -19.12 10.68 -3.74
CA ARG A 193 -19.32 10.10 -5.09
C ARG A 193 -18.02 9.52 -5.66
N LEU A 194 -16.88 10.19 -5.45
CA LEU A 194 -15.57 9.62 -5.79
C LEU A 194 -15.32 8.33 -4.99
N MET A 195 -15.58 8.35 -3.68
CA MET A 195 -15.37 7.19 -2.83
C MET A 195 -16.25 5.99 -3.23
N VAL A 196 -17.51 6.23 -3.62
CA VAL A 196 -18.40 5.18 -4.15
C VAL A 196 -17.75 4.50 -5.35
N ARG A 197 -17.24 5.27 -6.32
CA ARG A 197 -16.56 4.73 -7.50
C ARG A 197 -15.31 3.92 -7.14
N VAL A 198 -14.50 4.41 -6.20
CA VAL A 198 -13.34 3.67 -5.67
C VAL A 198 -13.77 2.33 -5.05
N CYS A 199 -14.81 2.33 -4.22
CA CYS A 199 -15.34 1.11 -3.61
C CYS A 199 -15.83 0.10 -4.67
N ARG A 200 -16.50 0.56 -5.73
CA ARG A 200 -16.93 -0.29 -6.86
C ARG A 200 -15.75 -0.84 -7.65
N ALA A 201 -14.71 -0.04 -7.88
CA ALA A 201 -13.47 -0.46 -8.52
C ALA A 201 -12.76 -1.57 -7.72
N VAL A 202 -12.62 -1.37 -6.40
CA VAL A 202 -12.02 -2.37 -5.51
C VAL A 202 -12.87 -3.65 -5.46
N GLN A 203 -14.20 -3.53 -5.44
CA GLN A 203 -15.09 -4.68 -5.50
C GLN A 203 -14.88 -5.51 -6.79
N ALA A 204 -14.71 -4.85 -7.94
CA ALA A 204 -14.47 -5.53 -9.21
C ALA A 204 -13.17 -6.36 -9.16
N VAL A 205 -12.12 -5.84 -8.52
CA VAL A 205 -10.88 -6.59 -8.30
C VAL A 205 -11.08 -7.74 -7.32
N HIS A 206 -11.84 -7.55 -6.24
CA HIS A 206 -12.17 -8.60 -5.26
C HIS A 206 -12.91 -9.79 -5.90
N GLN A 207 -13.77 -9.54 -6.90
CA GLN A 207 -14.45 -10.60 -7.66
C GLN A 207 -13.49 -11.47 -8.47
N SER A 208 -12.29 -10.97 -8.77
CA SER A 208 -11.19 -11.73 -9.38
C SER A 208 -10.28 -12.41 -8.34
N ALA A 209 -10.77 -12.56 -7.10
CA ALA A 209 -10.10 -13.18 -5.96
C ALA A 209 -8.80 -12.48 -5.51
N ILE A 210 -8.65 -11.18 -5.80
CA ILE A 210 -7.45 -10.42 -5.46
C ILE A 210 -7.78 -9.32 -4.47
N ILE A 211 -6.94 -9.23 -3.46
CA ILE A 211 -6.99 -8.22 -2.41
C ILE A 211 -5.90 -7.19 -2.75
N HIS A 212 -6.17 -5.91 -2.55
CA HIS A 212 -5.21 -4.85 -2.87
C HIS A 212 -4.10 -4.74 -1.81
N ARG A 213 -4.45 -4.70 -0.51
CA ARG A 213 -3.54 -4.69 0.66
C ARG A 213 -2.67 -3.46 0.87
N ASP A 214 -2.70 -2.47 -0.01
CA ASP A 214 -1.99 -1.19 0.16
C ASP A 214 -2.85 -0.03 -0.35
N LEU A 215 -4.15 -0.06 -0.06
CA LEU A 215 -5.04 1.05 -0.40
C LEU A 215 -4.70 2.28 0.45
N LYS A 216 -4.44 3.39 -0.24
CA LYS A 216 -4.09 4.69 0.35
C LYS A 216 -4.33 5.79 -0.70
N PRO A 217 -4.36 7.07 -0.31
CA PRO A 217 -4.67 8.15 -1.25
C PRO A 217 -3.75 8.22 -2.47
N THR A 218 -2.46 7.92 -2.31
CA THR A 218 -1.49 7.94 -3.41
C THR A 218 -1.66 6.78 -4.41
N ASN A 219 -2.41 5.73 -4.03
CA ASN A 219 -2.80 4.63 -4.92
C ASN A 219 -4.21 4.82 -5.52
N ILE A 220 -4.81 6.00 -5.33
CA ILE A 220 -6.11 6.38 -5.91
C ILE A 220 -5.92 7.73 -6.60
N LEU A 221 -5.59 7.69 -7.89
CA LEU A 221 -5.39 8.89 -8.68
C LEU A 221 -6.72 9.39 -9.24
N VAL A 222 -6.89 10.68 -9.39
CA VAL A 222 -8.05 11.29 -10.04
C VAL A 222 -7.58 12.02 -11.28
N SER A 223 -8.12 11.64 -12.44
CA SER A 223 -7.94 12.34 -13.71
C SER A 223 -9.25 13.02 -14.14
N GLU A 224 -9.14 14.00 -15.04
CA GLU A 224 -10.29 14.72 -15.63
C GLU A 224 -10.31 14.57 -17.15
N ASP A 225 -9.97 13.38 -17.66
CA ASP A 225 -9.75 13.14 -19.09
C ASP A 225 -10.98 13.49 -19.98
N ASP A 226 -12.19 13.45 -19.43
CA ASP A 226 -13.45 13.81 -20.11
C ASP A 226 -14.15 15.05 -19.52
N GLY A 227 -13.44 15.86 -18.74
CA GLY A 227 -13.99 17.02 -18.02
C GLY A 227 -14.75 16.66 -16.75
N SER A 228 -14.82 15.38 -16.37
CA SER A 228 -15.38 14.93 -15.10
C SER A 228 -14.31 14.23 -14.24
N PRO A 229 -14.31 14.44 -12.91
CA PRO A 229 -13.40 13.73 -12.01
C PRO A 229 -13.62 12.21 -12.07
N ARG A 230 -12.59 11.46 -12.44
CA ARG A 230 -12.61 9.99 -12.48
C ARG A 230 -11.49 9.41 -11.63
N PRO A 231 -11.81 8.61 -10.59
CA PRO A 231 -10.79 7.91 -9.83
C PRO A 231 -10.24 6.73 -10.64
N ARG A 232 -8.96 6.44 -10.46
CA ARG A 232 -8.22 5.32 -11.01
C ARG A 232 -7.44 4.71 -9.86
N VAL A 233 -7.89 3.54 -9.42
CA VAL A 233 -7.17 2.78 -8.40
C VAL A 233 -5.99 2.08 -9.09
N ILE A 234 -4.80 2.22 -8.52
CA ILE A 234 -3.54 1.72 -9.08
C ILE A 234 -2.88 0.71 -8.14
N ASP A 235 -1.78 0.08 -8.57
CA ASP A 235 -0.91 -0.74 -7.70
C ASP A 235 -1.56 -2.00 -7.07
N PHE A 236 -2.60 -2.54 -7.71
CA PHE A 236 -3.21 -3.81 -7.30
C PHE A 236 -2.24 -4.98 -7.37
N GLY A 237 -2.35 -5.89 -6.41
CA GLY A 237 -1.75 -7.22 -6.50
C GLY A 237 -0.25 -7.29 -6.22
N VAL A 238 0.50 -6.17 -6.21
CA VAL A 238 1.94 -6.17 -5.87
C VAL A 238 2.16 -6.66 -4.44
N ALA A 239 1.46 -6.07 -3.48
CA ALA A 239 1.49 -6.49 -2.09
C ALA A 239 1.01 -7.94 -1.89
N THR A 240 0.05 -8.39 -2.70
CA THR A 240 -0.48 -9.77 -2.64
C THR A 240 0.50 -10.78 -3.24
N ALA A 241 1.19 -10.43 -4.33
CA ALA A 241 2.24 -11.25 -4.91
C ALA A 241 3.43 -11.37 -3.96
N ILE A 242 3.83 -10.28 -3.31
CA ILE A 242 4.90 -10.26 -2.31
C ILE A 242 4.52 -11.13 -1.11
N ASP A 243 3.32 -10.99 -0.56
CA ASP A 243 2.89 -11.82 0.57
C ASP A 243 2.74 -13.30 0.21
N ALA A 244 2.27 -13.62 -1.00
CA ALA A 244 2.24 -15.00 -1.48
C ALA A 244 3.67 -15.58 -1.59
N ALA A 245 4.64 -14.76 -2.02
CA ALA A 245 6.05 -15.11 -2.06
C ALA A 245 6.64 -15.29 -0.65
N GLU A 246 6.27 -14.45 0.31
CA GLU A 246 6.66 -14.58 1.73
C GLU A 246 6.15 -15.87 2.35
N ARG A 247 4.86 -16.18 2.20
CA ARG A 247 4.25 -17.41 2.73
C ARG A 247 4.86 -18.68 2.13
N SER A 248 5.37 -18.60 0.91
CA SER A 248 6.02 -19.72 0.24
C SER A 248 7.53 -19.80 0.50
N GLY A 249 8.12 -18.83 1.22
CA GLY A 249 9.54 -18.81 1.59
C GLY A 249 10.48 -18.33 0.48
N TRP A 250 9.97 -17.66 -0.55
CA TRP A 250 10.71 -17.23 -1.75
C TRP A 250 11.08 -15.74 -1.75
N THR A 251 11.02 -15.08 -0.58
CA THR A 251 11.36 -13.66 -0.38
C THR A 251 12.41 -13.50 0.71
N CYS A 252 13.29 -12.54 0.53
CA CYS A 252 14.42 -12.30 1.43
C CYS A 252 14.21 -11.14 2.43
N ILE A 253 13.03 -10.53 2.50
CA ILE A 253 12.83 -9.28 3.24
C ILE A 253 11.63 -9.38 4.18
N GLY A 254 11.85 -9.13 5.47
CA GLY A 254 10.87 -9.21 6.56
C GLY A 254 10.25 -7.87 6.95
N GLN A 255 10.03 -6.97 5.99
CA GLN A 255 9.38 -5.68 6.27
C GLN A 255 7.86 -5.82 6.25
N PRO A 256 7.11 -5.11 7.12
CA PRO A 256 5.67 -5.07 7.04
C PRO A 256 5.22 -4.55 5.66
N ILE A 257 4.40 -5.33 4.97
CA ILE A 257 3.85 -4.99 3.65
C ILE A 257 2.75 -3.94 3.83
N GLY A 258 2.94 -2.77 3.22
CA GLY A 258 1.95 -1.71 3.10
C GLY A 258 2.35 -0.43 3.82
N THR A 259 1.43 0.53 3.87
CA THR A 259 1.64 1.81 4.57
C THR A 259 1.02 1.72 5.97
N PRO A 260 1.80 1.72 7.08
CA PRO A 260 1.30 1.41 8.43
C PRO A 260 0.08 2.23 8.87
N ARG A 261 -0.04 3.45 8.36
CA ARG A 261 -1.13 4.39 8.65
C ARG A 261 -2.49 4.02 8.05
N TYR A 262 -2.54 3.17 7.02
CA TYR A 262 -3.76 2.68 6.37
C TYR A 262 -3.97 1.18 6.54
N ALA A 263 -2.93 0.46 6.97
CA ALA A 263 -2.98 -0.98 7.21
C ALA A 263 -4.01 -1.34 8.28
N SER A 264 -4.77 -2.41 8.04
CA SER A 264 -5.68 -2.94 9.04
C SER A 264 -4.93 -3.61 10.20
N PRO A 265 -5.53 -3.71 11.40
CA PRO A 265 -4.88 -4.35 12.56
C PRO A 265 -4.33 -5.75 12.28
N GLU A 266 -5.04 -6.54 11.47
CA GLU A 266 -4.61 -7.87 11.07
C GLU A 266 -3.43 -7.88 10.08
N GLN A 267 -3.22 -6.82 9.28
CA GLN A 267 -2.03 -6.70 8.42
C GLN A 267 -0.76 -6.42 9.23
N SER A 268 -0.90 -5.75 10.39
CA SER A 268 0.21 -5.51 11.31
C SER A 268 0.48 -6.69 12.25
N SER A 269 -0.38 -7.73 12.22
CA SER A 269 -0.27 -8.90 13.08
C SER A 269 0.27 -10.09 12.29
N SER A 270 1.42 -10.63 12.70
CA SER A 270 2.05 -11.76 12.04
C SER A 270 1.13 -12.99 11.98
N GLY A 271 0.93 -13.53 10.77
CA GLY A 271 0.22 -14.80 10.54
C GLY A 271 -1.31 -14.73 10.45
N ALA A 272 -1.91 -13.54 10.54
CA ALA A 272 -3.35 -13.39 10.36
C ALA A 272 -3.75 -13.55 8.89
N ALA A 273 -4.90 -14.20 8.64
CA ALA A 273 -5.45 -14.30 7.29
C ALA A 273 -6.00 -12.95 6.83
N ILE A 274 -5.32 -12.32 5.86
CA ILE A 274 -5.74 -11.04 5.29
C ILE A 274 -6.77 -11.30 4.18
N GLY A 275 -8.01 -10.85 4.40
CA GLY A 275 -9.14 -10.94 3.48
C GLY A 275 -9.58 -9.60 2.89
N THR A 276 -10.68 -9.58 2.13
CA THR A 276 -11.27 -8.36 1.53
C THR A 276 -11.64 -7.28 2.57
N ARG A 277 -11.95 -7.69 3.81
CA ARG A 277 -12.24 -6.79 4.94
C ARG A 277 -11.04 -5.92 5.35
N ALA A 278 -9.82 -6.28 4.97
CA ALA A 278 -8.64 -5.42 5.15
C ALA A 278 -8.68 -4.21 4.22
N ASP A 279 -9.05 -4.42 2.95
CA ASP A 279 -9.25 -3.32 2.00
C ASP A 279 -10.43 -2.43 2.42
N VAL A 280 -11.52 -3.00 2.95
CA VAL A 280 -12.64 -2.22 3.51
C VAL A 280 -12.17 -1.28 4.63
N TYR A 281 -11.27 -1.76 5.50
CA TYR A 281 -10.69 -0.92 6.53
C TYR A 281 -9.90 0.25 5.93
N ALA A 282 -9.00 -0.04 4.98
CA ALA A 282 -8.21 0.99 4.32
C ALA A 282 -9.10 2.01 3.58
N LEU A 283 -10.16 1.56 2.90
CA LEU A 283 -11.17 2.44 2.28
C LEU A 283 -11.87 3.32 3.32
N GLY A 284 -12.17 2.80 4.52
CA GLY A 284 -12.72 3.58 5.63
C GLY A 284 -11.76 4.66 6.15
N VAL A 285 -10.46 4.36 6.22
CA VAL A 285 -9.43 5.34 6.58
C VAL A 285 -9.32 6.44 5.52
N VAL A 286 -9.25 6.05 4.23
CA VAL A 286 -9.22 7.00 3.09
C VAL A 286 -10.47 7.87 3.06
N LEU A 287 -11.66 7.30 3.26
CA LEU A 287 -12.91 8.06 3.32
C LEU A 287 -12.87 9.11 4.44
N CYS A 288 -12.42 8.74 5.64
CA CYS A 288 -12.34 9.66 6.77
C CYS A 288 -11.38 10.83 6.49
N GLU A 289 -10.21 10.52 5.94
CA GLU A 289 -9.23 11.53 5.54
C GLU A 289 -9.73 12.41 4.40
N LEU A 290 -10.41 11.83 3.41
CA LEU A 290 -11.00 12.57 2.31
C LEU A 290 -12.08 13.54 2.80
N LEU A 291 -12.85 13.18 3.83
CA LEU A 291 -13.89 14.03 4.41
C LEU A 291 -13.37 15.12 5.35
N THR A 292 -12.29 14.85 6.09
CA THR A 292 -11.88 15.69 7.24
C THR A 292 -10.47 16.25 7.14
N GLY A 293 -9.64 15.68 6.26
CA GLY A 293 -8.20 15.90 6.22
C GLY A 293 -7.46 15.26 7.40
N SER A 294 -8.08 14.33 8.13
CA SER A 294 -7.50 13.63 9.28
C SER A 294 -7.91 12.17 9.28
N ARG A 295 -7.07 11.30 9.87
CA ARG A 295 -7.31 9.86 9.92
C ARG A 295 -8.01 9.47 11.24
N PRO A 296 -8.83 8.40 11.24
CA PRO A 296 -9.68 8.06 12.38
C PRO A 296 -8.87 7.61 13.59
N ARG A 297 -7.69 7.02 13.39
CA ARG A 297 -6.83 6.49 14.46
C ARG A 297 -5.57 7.29 14.65
N GLU A 298 -5.56 8.55 14.27
CA GLU A 298 -4.52 9.47 14.70
C GLU A 298 -5.08 10.37 15.77
N ASP A 299 -4.24 10.81 16.71
CA ASP A 299 -4.57 11.88 17.66
C ASP A 299 -4.31 13.27 17.05
N ALA A 300 -4.42 14.34 17.85
CA ALA A 300 -4.18 15.70 17.36
C ALA A 300 -2.72 15.98 16.97
N LEU A 301 -1.78 15.12 17.39
CA LEU A 301 -0.35 15.20 17.10
C LEU A 301 0.06 14.23 15.98
N GLY A 302 -0.90 13.53 15.36
CA GLY A 302 -0.62 12.55 14.30
C GLY A 302 -0.15 11.18 14.82
N VAL A 303 -0.26 10.91 16.12
CA VAL A 303 0.18 9.66 16.75
C VAL A 303 -0.93 8.61 16.67
N ALA A 304 -0.56 7.36 16.39
CA ALA A 304 -1.49 6.25 16.28
C ALA A 304 -2.25 5.98 17.60
N SER A 305 -3.58 5.86 17.51
CA SER A 305 -4.51 5.62 18.62
C SER A 305 -5.27 4.30 18.45
N ARG A 306 -5.45 3.58 19.55
CA ARG A 306 -6.26 2.34 19.59
C ARG A 306 -7.76 2.60 19.45
N GLN A 307 -8.23 3.84 19.63
CA GLN A 307 -9.63 4.19 19.47
C GLN A 307 -9.82 5.03 18.20
N ALA A 308 -10.71 4.57 17.33
CA ALA A 308 -11.11 5.33 16.16
C ALA A 308 -12.02 6.50 16.57
N ARG A 309 -11.69 7.71 16.11
CA ARG A 309 -12.51 8.91 16.21
C ARG A 309 -13.45 8.99 15.00
N PRO A 310 -14.73 9.31 15.19
CA PRO A 310 -15.65 9.53 14.09
C PRO A 310 -15.33 10.85 13.34
N PRO A 311 -15.70 10.97 12.04
CA PRO A 311 -15.51 12.18 11.26
C PRO A 311 -16.09 13.45 11.90
N SER A 312 -17.22 13.36 12.60
CA SER A 312 -17.81 14.52 13.30
C SER A 312 -16.90 15.12 14.38
N GLN A 313 -15.99 14.34 14.97
CA GLN A 313 -14.98 14.82 15.94
C GLN A 313 -13.69 15.30 15.27
N LEU A 314 -13.48 14.94 14.01
CA LEU A 314 -12.30 15.29 13.22
C LEU A 314 -12.56 16.48 12.27
N ALA A 315 -13.82 16.83 12.09
CA ALA A 315 -14.24 17.95 11.27
C ALA A 315 -13.56 19.25 11.70
N ARG A 316 -13.16 20.06 10.71
CA ARG A 316 -12.52 21.35 10.95
C ARG A 316 -13.54 22.43 11.31
N LEU A 317 -14.76 22.29 10.79
CA LEU A 317 -15.85 23.24 10.96
C LEU A 317 -17.06 22.59 11.64
N GLU A 318 -17.75 23.30 12.53
CA GLU A 318 -18.97 22.82 13.18
C GLU A 318 -20.12 22.54 12.18
N SER A 319 -20.14 23.23 11.04
CA SER A 319 -21.08 22.95 9.95
C SER A 319 -20.84 21.58 9.31
N GLU A 320 -19.59 21.15 9.16
CA GLU A 320 -19.20 19.83 8.66
C GLU A 320 -19.48 18.76 9.72
N ALA A 321 -19.09 19.03 10.97
CA ALA A 321 -19.34 18.13 12.10
C ALA A 321 -20.83 17.74 12.20
N ARG A 322 -21.74 18.71 12.01
CA ARG A 322 -23.19 18.47 11.99
C ARG A 322 -23.66 17.61 10.82
N LYS A 323 -23.02 17.72 9.64
CA LYS A 323 -23.33 16.88 8.48
C LYS A 323 -22.84 15.43 8.67
N PHE A 324 -21.70 15.25 9.32
CA PHE A 324 -21.12 13.93 9.55
C PHE A 324 -21.82 13.17 10.68
N ARG A 325 -22.32 13.91 11.69
CA ARG A 325 -22.90 13.34 12.91
C ARG A 325 -24.05 12.40 12.59
N GLY A 326 -23.96 11.19 13.12
CA GLY A 326 -24.96 10.14 12.92
C GLY A 326 -24.51 9.15 11.85
N ASP A 327 -25.04 9.27 10.63
CA ASP A 327 -24.90 8.21 9.63
C ASP A 327 -23.48 8.09 9.07
N LEU A 328 -22.78 9.19 8.76
CA LEU A 328 -21.39 9.11 8.29
C LEU A 328 -20.43 8.68 9.39
N ASP A 329 -20.67 9.09 10.64
CA ASP A 329 -19.94 8.55 11.78
C ASP A 329 -20.05 7.03 11.86
N ARG A 330 -21.27 6.50 11.73
CA ARG A 330 -21.50 5.05 11.74
C ARG A 330 -20.84 4.36 10.57
N ILE A 331 -20.93 4.93 9.36
CA ILE A 331 -20.32 4.34 8.16
C ILE A 331 -18.82 4.21 8.34
N VAL A 332 -18.14 5.29 8.75
CA VAL A 332 -16.68 5.29 8.92
C VAL A 332 -16.29 4.36 10.07
N LEU A 333 -16.91 4.48 11.24
CA LEU A 333 -16.57 3.64 12.40
C LEU A 333 -16.79 2.14 12.14
N LYS A 334 -17.83 1.78 11.38
CA LYS A 334 -18.05 0.41 10.94
C LYS A 334 -16.93 -0.06 10.01
N ALA A 335 -16.56 0.74 9.00
CA ALA A 335 -15.49 0.38 8.08
C ALA A 335 -14.13 0.20 8.79
N VAL A 336 -13.81 1.07 9.78
CA VAL A 336 -12.53 1.03 10.51
C VAL A 336 -12.59 0.30 11.85
N SER A 337 -13.59 -0.57 12.03
CA SER A 337 -13.71 -1.42 13.22
C SER A 337 -12.43 -2.23 13.41
N TRP A 338 -11.98 -2.39 14.66
CA TRP A 338 -10.79 -3.18 14.96
C TRP A 338 -11.01 -4.64 14.58
N ASP A 339 -12.13 -5.22 15.01
CA ASP A 339 -12.57 -6.55 14.59
C ASP A 339 -13.07 -6.51 13.14
N ALA A 340 -12.44 -7.33 12.29
CA ALA A 340 -12.78 -7.46 10.89
C ALA A 340 -14.24 -7.89 10.68
N GLU A 341 -14.79 -8.76 11.52
CA GLU A 341 -16.15 -9.29 11.36
C GLU A 341 -17.24 -8.23 11.53
N LEU A 342 -16.95 -7.18 12.32
CA LEU A 342 -17.83 -6.04 12.52
C LEU A 342 -17.79 -5.03 11.37
N ARG A 343 -16.84 -5.14 10.44
CA ARG A 343 -16.76 -4.29 9.24
C ARG A 343 -17.81 -4.69 8.22
N TYR A 344 -17.92 -3.91 7.15
CA TYR A 344 -18.65 -4.35 5.94
C TYR A 344 -18.01 -5.62 5.39
N GLY A 345 -18.84 -6.55 4.89
CA GLY A 345 -18.36 -7.80 4.30
C GLY A 345 -17.67 -7.60 2.96
N SER A 346 -17.92 -6.48 2.29
CA SER A 346 -17.37 -6.16 0.97
C SER A 346 -17.25 -4.66 0.73
N ALA A 347 -16.44 -4.27 -0.26
CA ALA A 347 -16.35 -2.87 -0.69
C ALA A 347 -17.68 -2.37 -1.30
N ALA A 348 -18.44 -3.26 -1.95
CA ALA A 348 -19.79 -2.93 -2.43
C ALA A 348 -20.76 -2.53 -1.31
N GLU A 349 -20.74 -3.23 -0.17
CA GLU A 349 -21.62 -2.88 0.96
C GLU A 349 -21.30 -1.49 1.54
N LEU A 350 -20.01 -1.11 1.58
CA LEU A 350 -19.61 0.24 1.95
C LEU A 350 -20.12 1.27 0.91
N ALA A 351 -20.01 0.97 -0.39
CA ALA A 351 -20.54 1.83 -1.44
C ALA A 351 -22.06 2.02 -1.33
N ASP A 352 -22.81 0.95 -1.06
CA ASP A 352 -24.27 0.99 -0.93
C ASP A 352 -24.71 1.93 0.21
N ASP A 353 -24.01 1.95 1.34
CA ASP A 353 -24.33 2.85 2.45
C ASP A 353 -23.95 4.30 2.17
N LEU A 354 -22.86 4.55 1.44
CA LEU A 354 -22.52 5.89 0.94
C LEU A 354 -23.57 6.42 -0.05
N GLU A 355 -24.04 5.57 -0.97
CA GLU A 355 -25.11 5.91 -1.92
C GLU A 355 -26.43 6.21 -1.22
N ARG A 356 -26.77 5.45 -0.17
CA ARG A 356 -27.95 5.74 0.66
C ARG A 356 -27.85 7.06 1.39
N PHE A 357 -26.69 7.34 1.98
CA PHE A 357 -26.46 8.62 2.62
C PHE A 357 -26.65 9.77 1.62
N LEU A 358 -26.05 9.67 0.43
CA LEU A 358 -26.21 10.63 -0.67
C LEU A 358 -27.67 10.78 -1.14
N ALA A 359 -28.48 9.73 -1.02
CA ALA A 359 -29.90 9.73 -1.39
C ALA A 359 -30.84 10.12 -0.23
N GLY A 360 -30.33 10.41 0.97
CA GLY A 360 -31.15 10.66 2.17
C GLY A 360 -31.93 9.44 2.66
N LEU A 361 -31.44 8.23 2.36
CA LEU A 361 -32.04 6.96 2.79
C LEU A 361 -31.35 6.43 4.05
N PRO A 362 -32.05 5.64 4.90
CA PRO A 362 -31.44 5.04 6.08
C PRO A 362 -30.25 4.13 5.73
N VAL A 363 -29.10 4.37 6.36
CA VAL A 363 -27.89 3.55 6.20
C VAL A 363 -28.02 2.22 6.97
N ARG A 364 -27.33 1.16 6.53
CA ARG A 364 -27.25 -0.13 7.25
C ARG A 364 -26.22 -0.10 8.40
N ALA A 365 -25.30 0.86 8.40
CA ALA A 365 -24.34 1.04 9.47
C ALA A 365 -25.06 1.27 10.81
N THR A 366 -24.95 0.30 11.73
CA THR A 366 -25.52 0.41 13.07
C THR A 366 -24.53 1.05 14.03
N PRO A 367 -25.01 1.66 15.15
CA PRO A 367 -24.14 2.14 16.20
C PRO A 367 -23.28 1.00 16.77
N PRO A 368 -22.00 1.23 17.08
CA PRO A 368 -21.21 0.26 17.82
C PRO A 368 -21.85 0.05 19.20
N GLY A 369 -22.43 -1.14 19.43
CA GLY A 369 -22.98 -1.54 20.74
C GLY A 369 -24.47 -1.89 20.79
N THR A 370 -25.12 -2.28 19.70
CA THR A 370 -26.48 -2.86 19.77
C THR A 370 -26.50 -4.21 19.08
N VAL A 371 -26.22 -5.27 19.84
CA VAL A 371 -26.71 -6.63 19.58
C VAL A 371 -27.88 -6.86 20.51
#